data_AF-A0A7K3XCA5-F1
#
_entry.id   AF-A0A7K3XCA5-F1
#
_cell.length_a   1.000
_cell.length_b   1.000
_cell.length_c   1.000
_cell.angle_alpha   90.00
_cell.angle_beta   90.00
_cell.angle_gamma   90.00
#
_symmetry.space_group_name_H-M   'P 1'
#
loop_
_entity.id
_entity.type
_entity.pdbx_description
1 polymer ?
#
loop_
_entity_poly.entity_id
_entity_poly.type
_entity_poly.pdbx_seq_one_letter_code
_entity_poly.pdbx_strand_id
1 'polypeptide(L)' 'MEAFEIHCEITNKWGKKLPFVSRAIVAMTGWEAAELTRKFIHERIVGVESVEFDYWKVLNPFEAHFFERI' A
#
# COMPACT_ATOMS: atom_id res chain seq x y z
N MET A 1 10.29 16.39 -0.47
CA MET A 1 9.44 15.37 0.20
C MET A 1 8.49 14.87 -0.85
N GLU A 2 8.45 13.56 -1.09
CA GLU A 2 7.62 12.95 -2.13
C GLU A 2 6.39 12.30 -1.48
N ALA A 3 5.34 12.14 -2.25
CA ALA A 3 4.18 11.36 -1.85
C ALA A 3 4.03 10.19 -2.81
N PHE A 4 3.55 9.06 -2.29
CA PHE A 4 3.34 7.86 -3.07
C PHE A 4 1.92 7.35 -2.88
N GLU A 5 1.31 6.98 -4.00
CA GLU A 5 0.14 6.11 -4.03
C GLU A 5 0.61 4.71 -4.41
N ILE A 6 0.40 3.74 -3.52
CA ILE A 6 0.73 2.33 -3.70
C ILE A 6 -0.56 1.55 -3.92
N HIS A 7 -0.65 0.86 -5.05
CA HIS A 7 -1.74 -0.07 -5.35
C HIS A 7 -1.23 -1.50 -5.16
N CYS A 8 -1.98 -2.29 -4.42
CA CYS A 8 -1.69 -3.70 -4.25
C CYS A 8 -2.95 -4.54 -4.10
N GLU A 9 -2.82 -5.82 -4.42
CA GLU A 9 -3.83 -6.83 -4.14
C GLU A 9 -3.39 -7.69 -2.95
N ILE A 10 -4.30 -7.88 -2.01
CA ILE A 10 -4.10 -8.71 -0.82
C ILE A 10 -4.83 -10.03 -1.04
N THR A 11 -4.13 -11.15 -0.95
CA THR A 11 -4.76 -12.46 -0.86
C THR A 11 -4.79 -12.90 0.59
N ASN A 12 -5.97 -13.23 1.10
CA ASN A 12 -6.09 -13.79 2.44
C ASN A 12 -5.92 -15.32 2.42
N LYS A 13 -5.75 -15.93 3.60
CA LYS A 13 -5.60 -17.39 3.81
C LYS A 13 -6.75 -18.26 3.29
N TRP A 14 -7.85 -17.66 2.83
CA TRP A 14 -8.98 -18.35 2.21
C TRP A 14 -8.95 -18.20 0.67
N GLY A 15 -7.86 -17.67 0.10
CA GLY A 15 -7.70 -17.44 -1.32
C GLY A 15 -8.51 -16.26 -1.87
N LYS A 16 -9.14 -15.44 -1.01
CA LYS A 16 -9.90 -14.28 -1.45
C LYS A 16 -8.96 -13.09 -1.67
N LYS A 17 -9.02 -12.55 -2.88
CA LYS A 17 -8.33 -11.32 -3.29
C LYS A 17 -9.14 -10.08 -2.88
N LEU A 18 -8.47 -9.10 -2.32
CA LEU A 18 -9.02 -7.81 -1.90
C LEU A 18 -8.14 -6.68 -2.46
N PRO A 19 -8.71 -5.72 -3.21
CA PRO A 19 -7.96 -4.56 -3.65
C PRO A 19 -7.58 -3.70 -2.45
N PHE A 20 -6.38 -3.12 -2.45
CA PHE A 20 -5.92 -2.21 -1.43
C PHE A 20 -5.13 -1.07 -2.05
N VAL A 21 -5.44 0.15 -1.63
CA VAL A 21 -4.72 1.35 -2.05
C VAL A 21 -4.23 2.08 -0.80
N SER A 22 -2.93 2.36 -0.76
CA SER A 22 -2.30 3.15 0.30
C SER A 22 -1.76 4.45 -0.27
N ARG A 23 -1.92 5.54 0.47
CA ARG A 23 -1.33 6.85 0.13
C ARG A 23 -0.52 7.35 1.30
N ALA A 24 0.78 7.53 1.10
CA ALA A 24 1.68 7.98 2.16
C ALA A 24 2.61 9.10 1.66
N ILE A 25 2.79 10.14 2.48
CA ILE A 25 3.86 11.14 2.30
C ILE A 25 5.09 10.60 2.99
N VAL A 26 6.15 10.37 2.23
CA VAL A 26 7.38 9.79 2.76
C VAL A 26 8.60 10.41 2.07
N ALA A 27 9.65 10.69 2.85
CA ALA A 27 10.94 11.11 2.32
C ALA A 27 11.79 9.88 1.99
N MET A 28 11.32 9.02 1.08
CA MET A 28 11.97 7.77 0.69
C MET A 28 11.66 7.41 -0.78
N THR A 29 12.33 6.39 -1.31
CA THR A 29 12.09 5.86 -2.66
C THR A 29 10.76 5.09 -2.74
N GLY A 30 10.24 4.89 -3.97
CA GLY A 30 9.00 4.13 -4.18
C GLY A 30 9.05 2.68 -3.67
N TRP A 31 10.22 2.03 -3.74
CA TRP A 31 10.43 0.69 -3.19
C TRP A 31 10.31 0.67 -1.67
N GLU A 32 10.93 1.63 -0.99
CA GLU A 32 10.84 1.74 0.49
C GLU A 32 9.40 2.01 0.93
N ALA A 33 8.67 2.84 0.18
CA ALA A 33 7.25 3.09 0.42
C ALA A 33 6.41 1.80 0.28
N ALA A 34 6.66 1.00 -0.76
CA ALA A 34 5.97 -0.28 -0.96
C ALA A 34 6.25 -1.27 0.17
N GLU A 35 7.49 -1.40 0.62
CA GLU A 35 7.84 -2.29 1.75
C GLU A 35 7.20 -1.83 3.07
N LEU A 36 7.08 -0.52 3.29
CA LEU A 36 6.35 0.04 4.42
C LEU A 36 4.86 -0.30 4.36
N THR A 37 4.24 -0.17 3.18
CA THR A 37 2.87 -0.59 2.93
C THR A 37 2.68 -2.10 3.18
N ARG A 38 3.61 -2.95 2.73
CA ARG A 38 3.59 -4.40 2.98
C ARG A 38 3.55 -4.71 4.47
N LYS A 39 4.44 -4.08 5.25
CA LYS A 39 4.52 -4.25 6.71
C LYS A 39 3.23 -3.81 7.39
N PHE A 40 2.72 -2.62 7.04
CA PHE A 40 1.46 -2.11 7.57
C PHE A 40 0.31 -3.08 7.33
N ILE A 41 0.18 -3.63 6.11
CA ILE A 41 -0.85 -4.61 5.77
C ILE A 41 -0.74 -5.87 6.64
N HIS A 42 0.46 -6.44 6.80
CA HIS A 42 0.66 -7.65 7.61
C HIS A 42 0.41 -7.42 9.10
N GLU A 43 0.70 -6.22 9.61
CA GLU A 43 0.46 -5.86 11.01
C GLU A 43 -1.02 -5.59 11.31
N ARG A 44 -1.78 -5.06 10.34
CA ARG A 44 -3.16 -4.59 10.54
C ARG A 44 -4.22 -5.56 10.05
N ILE A 45 -3.94 -6.32 9.00
CA ILE A 45 -4.91 -7.21 8.35
C ILE A 45 -4.60 -8.65 8.75
N VAL A 46 -5.47 -9.23 9.56
CA VAL A 46 -5.29 -10.59 10.06
C VAL A 46 -5.56 -11.61 8.95
N GLY A 47 -4.65 -12.56 8.78
CA GLY A 47 -4.82 -13.66 7.83
C GLY A 47 -4.45 -13.30 6.38
N VAL A 48 -3.59 -12.31 6.19
CA VAL A 48 -2.91 -12.07 4.91
C VAL A 48 -1.99 -13.24 4.59
N GLU A 49 -2.09 -13.77 3.38
CA GLU A 49 -1.22 -14.81 2.83
C GLU A 49 -0.19 -14.22 1.88
N SER A 50 -0.62 -13.30 1.00
CA SER A 50 0.28 -12.59 0.08
C SER A 50 -0.18 -11.15 -0.18
N VAL A 51 0.79 -10.33 -0.59
CA VAL A 51 0.59 -8.95 -1.04
C VAL A 51 1.34 -8.78 -2.36
N GLU A 52 0.61 -8.49 -3.43
CA GLU A 52 1.13 -8.28 -4.78
C GLU A 52 1.00 -6.80 -5.14
N PHE A 53 2.10 -6.18 -5.55
CA PHE A 53 2.12 -4.77 -5.93
C PHE A 53 1.87 -4.63 -7.43
N ASP A 54 0.83 -3.87 -7.80
CA ASP A 54 0.48 -3.64 -9.20
C ASP A 54 1.31 -2.50 -9.79
N TYR A 55 1.21 -1.33 -9.16
CA TYR A 55 1.98 -0.15 -9.50
C TYR A 55 2.05 0.83 -8.34
N TRP A 56 3.03 1.72 -8.39
CA TRP A 56 3.08 2.91 -7.54
C TRP A 56 3.19 4.17 -8.39
N LYS A 57 2.63 5.26 -7.87
CA LYS A 57 2.67 6.58 -8.51
C LYS A 57 3.23 7.61 -7.53
N VAL A 58 4.20 8.40 -7.99
CA VAL A 58 4.62 9.62 -7.29
C VAL A 58 3.49 10.64 -7.40
N LEU A 59 2.95 11.05 -6.26
CA LEU A 59 1.95 12.09 -6.13
C LEU A 59 2.61 13.43 -5.79
N ASN A 60 1.93 14.52 -6.11
CA ASN A 60 2.23 15.80 -5.50
C ASN A 60 1.94 15.70 -3.98
N PRO A 61 2.80 16.23 -3.08
CA PRO A 61 2.54 16.23 -1.64
C PRO A 61 1.17 16.79 -1.21
N PHE A 62 0.57 17.70 -1.99
CA PHE A 62 -0.76 18.23 -1.74
C PHE A 62 -1.92 17.27 -2.09
N GLU A 63 -1.67 16.18 -2.82
CA GLU A 63 -2.66 15.17 -3.21
C GLU A 63 -2.65 13.94 -2.30
N ALA A 64 -1.70 13.90 -1.36
CA ALA A 64 -1.41 12.76 -0.53
C ALA A 64 -2.23 12.78 0.76
N HIS A 65 -3.48 12.35 0.64
CA HIS A 65 -4.36 12.13 1.78
C HIS A 65 -4.46 10.63 2.04
N PHE A 66 -4.21 10.20 3.28
CA PHE A 66 -4.38 8.80 3.71
C PHE A 66 -5.87 8.44 3.58
N PHE A 67 -6.22 7.61 2.60
CA PHE A 67 -7.55 7.04 2.47
C PHE A 67 -7.41 5.53 2.43
N GLU A 68 -7.93 4.84 3.45
CA GLU A 68 -8.24 3.41 3.31
C GLU A 68 -9.52 3.31 2.47
N ARG A 69 -9.40 2.86 1.23
CA ARG A 69 -10.51 2.22 0.52
C ARG A 69 -10.29 0.72 0.61
N ILE A 70 -11.04 0.06 1.49
CA ILE A 70 -11.28 -1.38 1.49
C ILE A 70 -12.63 -1.62 0.83
#